data_AF-A0A8J5QEV5-F1
#
_entry.id   AF-A0A8J5QEV5-F1
#
_cell.length_a   1.000
_cell.length_b   1.000
_cell.length_c   1.000
_cell.angle_alpha   90.00
_cell.angle_beta   90.00
_cell.angle_gamma   90.00
#
_symmetry.space_group_name_H-M   'P 1'
#
loop_
_entity.id
_entity.type
_entity.pdbx_description
1 polymer ?
#
loop_
_entity_poly.entity_id
_entity_poly.type
_entity_poly.pdbx_seq_one_letter_code
_entity_poly.pdbx_strand_id
1 'polypeptide(L)'
;MTAGWAAVPADLSVYLAALKLQRQFSLPTREVLVCLEDVRGSFSGGSLNSLCSLEPVNIAPFDLSPVPRTEQQVAKNGVLPPPNALDVQIVDELGVLVESTHAQIEKTLVGRSWGLYAGHGSDFPSPEGYGEDFFFSSRMRCSNALSALMFRTSLSLLTNAITKIPPIRYLAARMFPPGTGPSEEARRSHYFKYRTLAIADNKGAEPVPKVEVRFAYGGDPYVFTGVALTQAALVLLQGIIPAHRRGGILTPATLGEEFVARLKQPEAGVEIEVEVLSEQSDRV
;
A
#
# COMPACT_ATOMS: atom_id res chain seq x y z
N MET A 1 -9.27 3.42 -13.30
CA MET A 1 -8.23 3.70 -12.28
C MET A 1 -8.81 3.36 -10.92
N THR A 2 -8.07 2.67 -10.06
CA THR A 2 -8.45 2.45 -8.65
C THR A 2 -7.96 3.65 -7.84
N ALA A 3 -8.85 4.34 -7.12
CA ALA A 3 -8.50 5.52 -6.30
C ALA A 3 -9.10 5.47 -4.89
N GLY A 4 -9.29 4.27 -4.35
CA GLY A 4 -9.79 4.06 -2.99
C GLY A 4 -8.70 3.94 -1.93
N TRP A 5 -9.12 3.84 -0.67
CA TRP A 5 -8.23 3.70 0.48
C TRP A 5 -7.26 2.51 0.40
N ALA A 6 -7.70 1.34 -0.09
CA ALA A 6 -6.84 0.17 -0.28
C ALA A 6 -5.89 0.27 -1.51
N ALA A 7 -5.77 1.45 -2.12
CA ALA A 7 -4.99 1.68 -3.34
C ALA A 7 -4.06 2.90 -3.22
N VAL A 8 -4.63 4.07 -2.89
CA VAL A 8 -3.91 5.36 -3.00
C VAL A 8 -2.75 5.50 -2.02
N PRO A 9 -2.88 5.23 -0.71
CA PRO A 9 -1.79 5.44 0.25
C PRO A 9 -0.56 4.59 -0.11
N ALA A 10 -0.75 3.30 -0.35
CA ALA A 10 0.33 2.35 -0.64
C ALA A 10 1.00 2.61 -2.00
N ASP A 11 0.22 2.80 -3.07
CA ASP A 11 0.78 2.97 -4.42
C ASP A 11 1.48 4.33 -4.59
N LEU A 12 0.90 5.39 -4.00
CA LEU A 12 1.46 6.73 -4.07
C LEU A 12 2.66 6.92 -3.13
N SER A 13 2.71 6.23 -1.98
CA SER A 13 3.88 6.28 -1.10
C SER A 13 5.08 5.53 -1.69
N VAL A 14 4.86 4.36 -2.31
CA VAL A 14 5.91 3.63 -3.06
C VAL A 14 6.45 4.50 -4.19
N TYR A 15 5.56 5.14 -4.97
CA TYR A 15 5.93 6.08 -6.02
C TYR A 15 6.82 7.22 -5.48
N LEU A 16 6.41 7.87 -4.39
CA LEU A 16 7.15 8.98 -3.80
C LEU A 16 8.52 8.55 -3.26
N ALA A 17 8.59 7.38 -2.64
CA ALA A 17 9.84 6.85 -2.10
C ALA A 17 10.84 6.51 -3.22
N ALA A 18 10.39 5.81 -4.26
CA ALA A 18 11.20 5.49 -5.44
C ALA A 18 11.64 6.76 -6.20
N LEU A 19 10.75 7.75 -6.34
CA LEU A 19 11.06 9.04 -6.97
C LEU A 19 12.10 9.82 -6.16
N LYS A 20 12.02 9.80 -4.83
CA LYS A 20 12.98 10.44 -3.93
C LYS A 20 14.36 9.77 -4.00
N LEU A 21 14.42 8.44 -3.99
CA LEU A 21 15.65 7.67 -4.17
C LEU A 21 16.32 8.00 -5.52
N GLN A 22 15.56 7.95 -6.61
CA GLN A 22 16.09 8.23 -7.94
C GLN A 22 16.55 9.69 -8.09
N ARG A 23 15.78 10.68 -7.60
CA ARG A 23 16.14 12.10 -7.75
C ARG A 23 17.32 12.54 -6.87
N GLN A 24 17.44 11.99 -5.66
CA GLN A 24 18.47 12.44 -4.71
C GLN A 24 19.76 11.63 -4.80
N PHE A 25 19.68 10.34 -5.13
CA PHE A 25 20.85 9.43 -5.14
C PHE A 25 21.15 8.84 -6.51
N SER A 26 20.25 9.00 -7.51
CA SER A 26 20.35 8.29 -8.81
C SER A 26 20.41 6.77 -8.68
N LEU A 27 19.73 6.22 -7.65
CA LEU A 27 19.71 4.79 -7.35
C LEU A 27 18.34 4.16 -7.59
N PRO A 28 18.29 2.91 -8.09
CA PRO A 28 17.08 2.08 -8.05
C PRO A 28 16.59 1.84 -6.62
N THR A 29 15.36 1.35 -6.52
CA THR A 29 14.75 0.88 -5.27
C THR A 29 14.88 -0.64 -5.17
N ARG A 30 15.55 -1.13 -4.12
CA ARG A 30 15.75 -2.56 -3.87
C ARG A 30 14.54 -3.21 -3.20
N GLU A 31 13.99 -2.54 -2.20
CA GLU A 31 12.83 -3.01 -1.45
C GLU A 31 11.97 -1.84 -0.99
N VAL A 32 10.65 -2.04 -0.96
CA VAL A 32 9.72 -1.18 -0.23
C VAL A 32 8.79 -2.00 0.65
N LEU A 33 8.68 -1.58 1.91
CA LEU A 33 7.70 -2.10 2.86
C LEU A 33 6.69 -0.99 3.17
N VAL A 34 5.42 -1.18 2.76
CA VAL A 34 4.30 -0.34 3.16
C VAL A 34 3.69 -0.91 4.43
N CYS A 35 3.65 -0.11 5.48
CA CYS A 35 3.07 -0.45 6.78
C CYS A 35 1.83 0.42 7.05
N LEU A 36 0.68 -0.23 7.24
CA LEU A 36 -0.46 0.40 7.93
C LEU A 36 -0.09 0.52 9.42
N GLU A 37 0.39 1.70 9.82
CA GLU A 37 0.97 1.96 11.14
C GLU A 37 -0.12 2.02 12.21
N ASP A 38 -1.22 2.69 11.90
CA ASP A 38 -2.36 2.85 12.81
C ASP A 38 -3.64 3.11 12.01
N VAL A 39 -4.76 2.59 12.49
CA VAL A 39 -6.06 2.77 11.86
C VAL A 39 -7.16 2.70 12.90
N ARG A 40 -8.02 3.71 12.87
CA ARG A 40 -9.32 3.67 13.54
C ARG A 40 -10.38 3.73 12.45
N GLY A 41 -11.02 2.60 12.20
CA GLY A 41 -12.00 2.44 11.15
C GLY A 41 -12.92 1.26 11.40
N SER A 42 -13.84 1.00 10.48
CA SER A 42 -14.73 -0.16 10.53
C SER A 42 -14.92 -0.76 9.15
N PHE A 43 -15.11 -2.07 9.07
CA PHE A 43 -15.52 -2.71 7.82
C PHE A 43 -16.99 -2.39 7.54
N SER A 44 -17.31 -2.15 6.27
CA SER A 44 -18.70 -2.02 5.82
C SER A 44 -19.32 -3.40 5.63
N GLY A 45 -20.66 -3.46 5.62
CA GLY A 45 -21.36 -4.66 5.16
C GLY A 45 -21.01 -5.03 3.72
N GLY A 46 -20.59 -4.07 2.90
CA GLY A 46 -19.97 -4.33 1.60
C GLY A 46 -18.70 -5.18 1.72
N SER A 47 -17.73 -4.75 2.54
CA SER A 47 -16.46 -5.47 2.77
C SER A 47 -16.68 -6.88 3.35
N LEU A 48 -17.62 -7.02 4.30
CA LEU A 48 -17.95 -8.31 4.91
C LEU A 48 -18.70 -9.24 3.94
N ASN A 49 -19.59 -8.70 3.11
CA ASN A 49 -20.27 -9.49 2.08
C ASN A 49 -19.32 -9.86 0.91
N SER A 50 -18.33 -9.03 0.59
CA SER A 50 -17.22 -9.42 -0.29
C SER A 50 -16.51 -10.66 0.26
N LEU A 51 -16.10 -10.66 1.54
CA LEU A 51 -15.51 -11.86 2.17
C LEU A 51 -16.43 -13.10 2.15
N CYS A 52 -17.75 -12.91 2.16
CA CYS A 52 -18.73 -13.99 2.01
C CYS A 52 -18.90 -14.48 0.56
N SER A 53 -18.57 -13.64 -0.44
CA SER A 53 -18.78 -13.88 -1.87
C SER A 53 -17.48 -14.15 -2.64
N LEU A 54 -16.32 -13.99 -2.00
CA LEU A 54 -15.02 -14.29 -2.59
C LEU A 54 -14.86 -15.80 -2.83
N GLU A 55 -14.83 -16.18 -4.10
CA GLU A 55 -13.94 -17.26 -4.50
C GLU A 55 -12.49 -16.79 -4.28
N PRO A 56 -11.58 -17.66 -3.78
CA PRO A 56 -10.20 -17.27 -3.54
C PRO A 56 -9.44 -17.11 -4.86
N VAL A 57 -9.53 -15.93 -5.47
CA VAL A 57 -8.74 -15.55 -6.63
C VAL A 57 -7.30 -15.34 -6.17
N ASN A 58 -6.39 -16.24 -6.55
CA ASN A 58 -4.97 -16.08 -6.28
C ASN A 58 -4.33 -15.24 -7.40
N ILE A 59 -4.23 -13.93 -7.20
CA ILE A 59 -3.55 -13.03 -8.14
C ILE A 59 -2.06 -13.02 -7.78
N ALA A 60 -1.21 -13.49 -8.68
CA ALA A 60 0.23 -13.52 -8.46
C ALA A 60 0.82 -12.08 -8.38
N PRO A 61 1.96 -11.89 -7.69
CA PRO A 61 2.69 -10.63 -7.76
C PRO A 61 3.02 -10.28 -9.22
N PHE A 62 2.83 -9.01 -9.60
CA PHE A 62 3.00 -8.51 -10.97
C PHE A 62 2.08 -9.12 -12.04
N ASP A 63 1.05 -9.90 -11.71
CA ASP A 63 0.12 -10.49 -12.70
C ASP A 63 -0.68 -9.42 -13.49
N LEU A 64 -0.94 -8.26 -12.87
CA LEU A 64 -1.49 -7.08 -13.55
C LEU A 64 -0.42 -6.13 -14.10
N SER A 65 0.85 -6.53 -14.18
CA SER A 65 1.92 -5.73 -14.80
C SER A 65 1.81 -5.78 -16.33
N PRO A 66 1.91 -4.63 -17.05
CA PRO A 66 2.04 -4.64 -18.51
C PRO A 66 3.42 -5.15 -18.99
N VAL A 67 4.39 -5.32 -18.09
CA VAL A 67 5.72 -5.89 -18.37
C VAL A 67 5.88 -7.17 -17.54
N PRO A 68 6.04 -8.35 -18.16
CA PRO A 68 6.17 -9.61 -17.44
C PRO A 68 7.50 -9.69 -16.67
N ARG A 69 7.50 -10.42 -15.56
CA ARG A 69 8.71 -10.80 -14.80
C ARG A 69 8.82 -12.32 -14.81
N THR A 70 10.04 -12.85 -14.83
CA THR A 70 10.27 -14.30 -14.70
C THR A 70 9.97 -14.76 -13.27
N GLU A 71 9.68 -16.05 -13.07
CA GLU A 71 9.49 -16.63 -11.73
C GLU A 71 10.69 -16.32 -10.80
N GLN A 72 11.91 -16.36 -11.33
CA GLN A 72 13.14 -16.01 -10.59
C GLN A 72 13.18 -14.53 -10.18
N GLN A 73 12.67 -13.62 -11.02
CA GLN A 73 12.56 -12.18 -10.69
C GLN A 73 11.43 -11.89 -9.70
N VAL A 74 10.40 -12.73 -9.63
CA VAL A 74 9.30 -12.63 -8.66
C VAL A 74 9.67 -13.27 -7.32
N ALA A 75 10.46 -14.36 -7.34
CA ALA A 75 10.92 -15.08 -6.15
C ALA A 75 12.12 -14.43 -5.43
N LYS A 76 12.60 -13.26 -5.88
CA LYS A 76 13.64 -12.50 -5.17
C LYS A 76 13.09 -12.04 -3.80
N ASN A 77 13.85 -12.27 -2.74
CA ASN A 77 13.51 -11.82 -1.40
C ASN A 77 13.90 -10.34 -1.18
N GLY A 78 13.29 -9.74 -0.16
CA GLY A 78 13.74 -8.47 0.41
C GLY A 78 15.13 -8.55 1.05
N VAL A 79 15.65 -7.38 1.43
CA VAL A 79 16.86 -7.18 2.24
C VAL A 79 16.53 -6.87 3.70
N LEU A 80 15.29 -6.44 4.01
CA LEU A 80 14.79 -6.30 5.37
C LEU A 80 14.68 -7.68 6.06
N PRO A 81 14.75 -7.73 7.42
CA PRO A 81 14.60 -8.97 8.17
C PRO A 81 13.30 -9.71 7.79
N PRO A 82 13.34 -10.99 7.41
CA PRO A 82 12.15 -11.71 6.95
C PRO A 82 11.17 -12.00 8.11
N PRO A 83 9.89 -12.28 7.81
CA PRO A 83 8.96 -12.82 8.81
C PRO A 83 9.46 -14.15 9.36
N ASN A 84 9.19 -14.41 10.64
CA ASN A 84 9.41 -15.72 11.25
C ASN A 84 8.33 -16.74 10.81
N ALA A 85 8.44 -17.99 11.27
CA ALA A 85 7.48 -19.06 10.98
C ALA A 85 6.03 -18.79 11.46
N LEU A 86 5.82 -17.74 12.27
CA LEU A 86 4.51 -17.26 12.71
C LEU A 86 4.04 -16.03 11.92
N ASP A 87 4.64 -15.73 10.77
CA ASP A 87 4.42 -14.51 9.96
C ASP A 87 4.45 -13.21 10.79
N VAL A 88 5.30 -13.19 11.82
CA VAL A 88 5.63 -11.96 12.54
C VAL A 88 6.98 -11.49 12.04
N GLN A 89 7.00 -10.30 11.45
CA GLN A 89 8.20 -9.60 11.00
C GLN A 89 8.53 -8.50 12.01
N ILE A 90 9.81 -8.22 12.25
CA ILE A 90 10.27 -7.10 13.08
C ILE A 90 11.23 -6.28 12.24
N VAL A 91 10.99 -4.98 12.16
CA VAL A 91 11.80 -3.99 11.42
C VAL A 91 11.97 -2.80 12.34
N ASP A 92 13.21 -2.41 12.64
CA ASP A 92 13.51 -1.45 13.72
C ASP A 92 12.78 -0.10 13.54
N GLU A 93 12.69 0.39 12.30
CA GLU A 93 11.99 1.63 11.99
C GLU A 93 10.46 1.54 12.17
N LEU A 94 9.86 0.35 12.03
CA LEU A 94 8.41 0.15 11.89
C LEU A 94 7.77 -0.70 13.01
N GLY A 95 8.59 -1.34 13.85
CA GLY A 95 8.16 -2.18 14.97
C GLY A 95 7.76 -3.61 14.58
N VAL A 96 6.73 -4.13 15.25
CA VAL A 96 6.24 -5.51 15.05
C VAL A 96 5.13 -5.52 13.99
N LEU A 97 5.29 -6.37 12.99
CA LEU A 97 4.50 -6.37 11.76
C LEU A 97 3.90 -7.76 11.46
N VAL A 98 2.71 -7.76 10.85
CA VAL A 98 2.07 -8.93 10.21
C VAL A 98 1.62 -8.58 8.80
N GLU A 99 1.31 -9.57 7.95
CA GLU A 99 0.73 -9.28 6.63
C GLU A 99 -0.55 -8.42 6.74
N SER A 100 -0.65 -7.38 5.89
CA SER A 100 -1.81 -6.49 5.84
C SER A 100 -3.05 -7.21 5.31
N THR A 101 -4.23 -6.84 5.82
CA THR A 101 -5.52 -7.27 5.25
C THR A 101 -5.73 -6.81 3.80
N HIS A 102 -4.96 -5.84 3.33
CA HIS A 102 -4.96 -5.36 1.94
C HIS A 102 -3.81 -5.91 1.09
N ALA A 103 -2.93 -6.75 1.65
CA ALA A 103 -1.63 -7.06 1.05
C ALA A 103 -1.73 -7.59 -0.39
N GLN A 104 -2.74 -8.41 -0.71
CA GLN A 104 -2.97 -8.88 -2.08
C GLN A 104 -3.30 -7.74 -3.05
N ILE A 105 -4.21 -6.83 -2.66
CA ILE A 105 -4.60 -5.66 -3.48
C ILE A 105 -3.40 -4.75 -3.70
N GLU A 106 -2.68 -4.42 -2.63
CA GLU A 106 -1.53 -3.51 -2.66
C GLU A 106 -0.37 -4.13 -3.47
N LYS A 107 -0.04 -5.42 -3.30
CA LYS A 107 0.98 -6.12 -4.11
C LYS A 107 0.63 -6.11 -5.60
N THR A 108 -0.62 -6.41 -5.96
CA THR A 108 -1.07 -6.40 -7.35
C THR A 108 -1.00 -4.99 -7.96
N LEU A 109 -1.42 -3.97 -7.20
CA LEU A 109 -1.44 -2.59 -7.68
C LEU A 109 -0.04 -2.00 -7.85
N VAL A 110 0.82 -2.16 -6.84
CA VAL A 110 2.22 -1.70 -6.88
C VAL A 110 3.01 -2.44 -7.97
N GLY A 111 2.77 -3.75 -8.14
CA GLY A 111 3.35 -4.52 -9.25
C GLY A 111 2.89 -4.02 -10.63
N ARG A 112 1.63 -3.58 -10.76
CA ARG A 112 1.15 -2.90 -11.97
C ARG A 112 1.85 -1.56 -12.18
N SER A 113 2.00 -0.73 -11.15
CA SER A 113 2.68 0.57 -11.24
C SER A 113 4.14 0.42 -11.65
N TRP A 114 4.87 -0.55 -11.06
CA TRP A 114 6.23 -0.91 -11.46
C TRP A 114 6.31 -1.15 -12.98
N GLY A 115 5.42 -1.99 -13.53
CA GLY A 115 5.40 -2.30 -14.96
C GLY A 115 4.98 -1.13 -15.85
N LEU A 116 4.04 -0.29 -15.40
CA LEU A 116 3.64 0.92 -16.11
C LEU A 116 4.81 1.92 -16.23
N TYR A 117 5.70 1.97 -15.24
CA TYR A 117 6.93 2.76 -15.30
C TYR A 117 8.06 2.08 -16.09
N ALA A 118 8.18 0.75 -16.03
CA ALA A 118 9.16 0.00 -16.81
C ALA A 118 8.91 0.08 -18.32
N GLY A 119 7.66 -0.12 -18.77
CA GLY A 119 7.34 -0.32 -20.19
C GLY A 119 7.15 0.94 -21.04
N HIS A 120 7.23 2.16 -20.48
CA HIS A 120 6.76 3.40 -21.15
C HIS A 120 7.77 4.55 -21.21
N GLY A 121 9.08 4.30 -21.04
CA GLY A 121 10.12 5.33 -21.27
C GLY A 121 10.22 6.44 -20.20
N SER A 122 9.45 6.32 -19.11
CA SER A 122 9.39 7.20 -17.93
C SER A 122 8.68 8.55 -18.08
N ASP A 123 8.11 9.01 -16.95
CA ASP A 123 7.45 10.31 -16.80
C ASP A 123 7.14 10.65 -15.31
N PHE A 124 7.69 10.08 -14.23
CA PHE A 124 8.87 9.27 -13.86
C PHE A 124 8.40 8.34 -12.69
N PRO A 125 9.03 7.21 -12.30
CA PRO A 125 10.49 6.98 -12.19
C PRO A 125 11.01 5.84 -13.09
N SER A 126 12.27 5.48 -12.84
CA SER A 126 13.11 4.44 -13.45
C SER A 126 14.41 4.38 -12.61
N PRO A 127 15.10 3.23 -12.42
CA PRO A 127 15.63 2.41 -13.52
C PRO A 127 14.69 1.28 -13.92
N GLU A 128 14.25 1.30 -15.18
CA GLU A 128 13.09 0.60 -15.76
C GLU A 128 12.00 0.17 -14.73
N GLY A 129 11.23 1.14 -14.25
CA GLY A 129 10.16 0.91 -13.25
C GLY A 129 10.53 1.58 -11.94
N TYR A 130 10.71 0.78 -10.89
CA TYR A 130 11.32 1.24 -9.63
C TYR A 130 12.72 0.64 -9.41
N GLY A 131 13.13 -0.34 -10.22
CA GLY A 131 14.37 -1.11 -10.10
C GLY A 131 14.15 -2.56 -10.56
N GLU A 132 15.18 -3.21 -11.10
CA GLU A 132 15.11 -4.61 -11.53
C GLU A 132 14.83 -5.55 -10.35
N ASP A 133 15.55 -5.34 -9.25
CA ASP A 133 15.50 -6.18 -8.04
C ASP A 133 14.46 -5.72 -7.01
N PHE A 134 13.51 -4.88 -7.46
CA PHE A 134 12.42 -4.35 -6.66
C PHE A 134 11.58 -5.45 -6.01
N PHE A 135 11.63 -5.50 -4.67
CA PHE A 135 10.76 -6.31 -3.83
C PHE A 135 9.73 -5.42 -3.11
N PHE A 136 8.49 -5.89 -2.97
CA PHE A 136 7.44 -5.16 -2.27
C PHE A 136 6.77 -6.02 -1.21
N SER A 137 6.64 -5.49 0.00
CA SER A 137 5.85 -6.08 1.08
C SER A 137 4.82 -5.10 1.63
N SER A 138 3.65 -5.63 1.97
CA SER A 138 2.55 -4.88 2.58
C SER A 138 2.24 -5.50 3.94
N ARG A 139 2.31 -4.67 4.97
CA ARG A 139 2.26 -5.03 6.38
C ARG A 139 1.31 -4.13 7.14
N MET A 140 0.90 -4.58 8.32
CA MET A 140 0.27 -3.71 9.32
C MET A 140 0.98 -3.88 10.66
N ARG A 141 1.05 -2.80 11.41
CA ARG A 141 1.73 -2.78 12.71
C ARG A 141 0.84 -3.37 13.81
N CYS A 142 1.47 -4.07 14.73
CA CYS A 142 0.87 -4.53 15.98
C CYS A 142 1.69 -3.98 17.16
N SER A 143 1.08 -3.86 18.34
CA SER A 143 1.76 -3.26 19.50
C SER A 143 2.87 -4.14 20.07
N ASN A 144 2.79 -5.46 19.86
CA ASN A 144 3.80 -6.45 20.24
C ASN A 144 3.54 -7.81 19.55
N ALA A 145 4.49 -8.75 19.67
CA ALA A 145 4.42 -10.08 19.05
C ALA A 145 3.21 -10.93 19.50
N LEU A 146 2.71 -10.75 20.73
CA LEU A 146 1.51 -11.46 21.20
C LEU A 146 0.25 -10.93 20.51
N SER A 147 0.10 -9.61 20.42
CA SER A 147 -1.02 -8.98 19.69
C SER A 147 -1.00 -9.33 18.20
N ALA A 148 0.18 -9.43 17.58
CA ALA A 148 0.37 -9.90 16.21
C ALA A 148 -0.13 -11.34 16.02
N LEU A 149 0.27 -12.25 16.91
CA LEU A 149 -0.17 -13.65 16.87
C LEU A 149 -1.68 -13.78 17.11
N MET A 150 -2.24 -13.05 18.08
CA MET A 150 -3.69 -12.99 18.33
C MET A 150 -4.45 -12.48 17.10
N PHE A 151 -4.05 -11.34 16.52
CA PHE A 151 -4.69 -10.78 15.33
C PHE A 151 -4.67 -11.78 14.16
N ARG A 152 -3.50 -12.34 13.84
CA ARG A 152 -3.35 -13.31 12.73
C ARG A 152 -4.20 -14.56 12.95
N THR A 153 -4.22 -15.11 14.16
CA THR A 153 -5.01 -16.30 14.48
C THR A 153 -6.51 -16.01 14.44
N SER A 154 -6.97 -14.90 15.02
CA SER A 154 -8.37 -14.48 14.94
C SER A 154 -8.84 -14.22 13.50
N LEU A 155 -8.04 -13.52 12.69
CA LEU A 155 -8.37 -13.24 11.28
C LEU A 155 -8.43 -14.53 10.45
N SER A 156 -7.47 -15.44 10.65
CA SER A 156 -7.45 -16.75 9.99
C SER A 156 -8.66 -17.60 10.38
N LEU A 157 -8.99 -17.69 11.68
CA LEU A 157 -10.16 -18.43 12.15
C LEU A 157 -11.47 -17.84 11.61
N LEU A 158 -11.63 -16.50 11.65
CA LEU A 158 -12.82 -15.82 11.14
C LEU A 158 -12.99 -16.03 9.63
N THR A 159 -11.91 -15.86 8.86
CA THR A 159 -11.92 -16.05 7.40
C THR A 159 -12.23 -17.51 7.05
N ASN A 160 -11.62 -18.47 7.73
CA ASN A 160 -11.93 -19.89 7.55
C ASN A 160 -13.38 -20.22 7.93
N ALA A 161 -13.92 -19.63 9.01
CA ALA A 161 -15.31 -19.86 9.42
C ALA A 161 -16.30 -19.33 8.37
N ILE A 162 -16.14 -18.10 7.89
CA ILE A 162 -16.99 -17.50 6.85
C ILE A 162 -16.87 -18.28 5.53
N THR A 163 -15.65 -18.62 5.10
CA THR A 163 -15.44 -19.27 3.81
C THR A 163 -15.78 -20.76 3.80
N LYS A 164 -15.62 -21.50 4.91
CA LYS A 164 -15.81 -22.96 4.95
C LYS A 164 -17.07 -23.46 5.65
N ILE A 165 -17.79 -22.61 6.41
CA ILE A 165 -18.98 -23.01 7.17
C ILE A 165 -20.21 -22.25 6.66
N PRO A 166 -21.03 -22.84 5.76
CA PRO A 166 -22.13 -22.14 5.09
C PRO A 166 -23.16 -21.47 6.03
N PRO A 167 -23.55 -22.06 7.18
CA PRO A 167 -24.43 -21.38 8.14
C PRO A 167 -23.84 -20.07 8.70
N ILE A 168 -22.52 -20.05 8.99
CA ILE A 168 -21.83 -18.85 9.49
C ILE A 168 -21.76 -17.80 8.37
N ARG A 169 -21.47 -18.21 7.13
CA ARG A 169 -21.47 -17.35 5.95
C ARG A 169 -22.83 -16.67 5.73
N TYR A 170 -23.92 -17.45 5.76
CA TYR A 170 -25.28 -16.96 5.62
C TYR A 170 -25.64 -15.96 6.73
N LEU A 171 -25.28 -16.28 7.98
CA LEU A 171 -25.52 -15.38 9.12
C LEU A 171 -24.72 -14.08 8.98
N ALA A 172 -23.45 -14.14 8.62
CA ALA A 172 -22.59 -12.97 8.41
C ALA A 172 -23.15 -12.04 7.30
N ALA A 173 -23.48 -12.60 6.14
CA ALA A 173 -24.08 -11.85 5.03
C ALA A 173 -25.44 -11.23 5.39
N ARG A 174 -26.23 -11.88 6.26
CA ARG A 174 -27.52 -11.38 6.74
C ARG A 174 -27.40 -10.31 7.82
N MET A 175 -26.41 -10.41 8.71
CA MET A 175 -26.19 -9.41 9.78
C MET A 175 -25.53 -8.13 9.26
N PHE A 176 -24.71 -8.24 8.21
CA PHE A 176 -23.97 -7.12 7.63
C PHE A 176 -24.28 -6.96 6.13
N PRO A 177 -25.54 -6.63 5.76
CA PRO A 177 -25.91 -6.47 4.36
C PRO A 177 -25.20 -5.26 3.72
N PRO A 178 -24.96 -5.27 2.39
CA PRO A 178 -24.42 -4.13 1.67
C PRO A 178 -25.19 -2.84 1.94
N GLY A 179 -24.48 -1.71 2.00
CA GLY A 179 -25.05 -0.42 2.38
C GLY A 179 -25.11 -0.16 3.89
N THR A 180 -24.87 -1.16 4.74
CA THR A 180 -24.59 -0.90 6.16
C THR A 180 -23.14 -0.45 6.35
N GLY A 181 -22.97 0.67 7.06
CA GLY A 181 -21.67 1.24 7.42
C GLY A 181 -21.69 1.74 8.86
N PRO A 182 -20.52 2.11 9.43
CA PRO A 182 -20.45 2.70 10.77
C PRO A 182 -21.32 3.96 10.85
N SER A 183 -21.90 4.24 12.03
CA SER A 183 -22.68 5.47 12.27
C SER A 183 -21.81 6.71 12.07
N GLU A 184 -22.43 7.87 11.81
CA GLU A 184 -21.67 9.12 11.66
C GLU A 184 -20.82 9.42 12.91
N GLU A 185 -21.36 9.18 14.09
CA GLU A 185 -20.68 9.34 15.38
C GLU A 185 -19.42 8.47 15.50
N ALA A 186 -19.49 7.20 15.06
CA ALA A 186 -18.30 6.34 15.01
C ALA A 186 -17.25 6.93 14.05
N ARG A 187 -17.68 7.34 12.85
CA ARG A 187 -16.82 7.90 11.79
C ARG A 187 -16.10 9.19 12.20
N ARG A 188 -16.67 10.02 13.09
CA ARG A 188 -16.02 11.26 13.59
C ARG A 188 -14.67 11.02 14.28
N SER A 189 -14.43 9.80 14.76
CA SER A 189 -13.18 9.40 15.43
C SER A 189 -12.23 8.61 14.53
N HIS A 190 -12.60 8.37 13.27
CA HIS A 190 -11.82 7.54 12.36
C HIS A 190 -10.63 8.31 11.77
N TYR A 191 -9.55 7.57 11.52
CA TYR A 191 -8.33 8.04 10.88
C TYR A 191 -7.53 6.83 10.37
N PHE A 192 -6.53 7.09 9.53
CA PHE A 192 -5.49 6.10 9.24
C PHE A 192 -4.12 6.74 9.04
N LYS A 193 -3.07 5.96 9.28
CA LYS A 193 -1.66 6.32 9.10
C LYS A 193 -0.92 5.17 8.43
N TYR A 194 -0.22 5.47 7.34
CA TYR A 194 0.73 4.59 6.69
C TYR A 194 2.14 5.15 6.84
N ARG A 195 3.10 4.26 7.07
CA ARG A 195 4.54 4.52 6.95
C ARG A 195 5.11 3.58 5.91
N THR A 196 5.94 4.12 5.02
CA THR A 196 6.52 3.36 3.90
C THR A 196 8.02 3.50 3.95
N LEU A 197 8.73 2.38 4.16
CA LEU A 197 10.18 2.33 4.19
C LEU A 197 10.69 1.80 2.85
N ALA A 198 11.48 2.60 2.14
CA ALA A 198 12.15 2.21 0.91
C ALA A 198 13.67 2.15 1.11
N ILE A 199 14.28 1.09 0.59
CA ILE A 199 15.72 0.81 0.63
C ILE A 199 16.27 0.95 -0.78
N ALA A 200 17.34 1.74 -0.95
CA ALA A 200 18.00 1.88 -2.24
C ALA A 200 18.73 0.59 -2.67
N ASP A 201 18.81 0.36 -3.98
CA ASP A 201 19.76 -0.59 -4.55
C ASP A 201 21.07 0.13 -4.86
N ASN A 202 22.01 0.06 -3.92
CA ASN A 202 23.34 0.64 -4.03
C ASN A 202 24.43 -0.42 -4.33
N LYS A 203 24.03 -1.63 -4.76
CA LYS A 203 24.93 -2.77 -5.02
C LYS A 203 25.82 -3.18 -3.83
N GLY A 204 25.38 -2.95 -2.60
CA GLY A 204 26.09 -3.35 -1.38
C GLY A 204 27.19 -2.39 -0.93
N ALA A 205 27.16 -1.13 -1.39
CA ALA A 205 27.91 -0.05 -0.76
C ALA A 205 27.33 0.30 0.62
N GLU A 206 28.06 1.04 1.44
CA GLU A 206 27.54 1.62 2.68
C GLU A 206 27.90 3.12 2.77
N PRO A 207 27.05 3.96 3.38
CA PRO A 207 25.73 3.63 3.94
C PRO A 207 24.66 3.38 2.86
N VAL A 208 23.72 2.46 3.10
CA VAL A 208 22.53 2.26 2.24
C VAL A 208 21.51 3.40 2.44
N PRO A 209 21.20 4.21 1.41
CA PRO A 209 20.16 5.24 1.54
C PRO A 209 18.78 4.64 1.78
N LYS A 210 18.09 5.15 2.80
CA LYS A 210 16.70 4.80 3.15
C LYS A 210 15.80 6.03 3.01
N VAL A 211 14.58 5.83 2.52
CA VAL A 211 13.54 6.87 2.46
C VAL A 211 12.31 6.40 3.23
N GLU A 212 11.79 7.28 4.09
CA GLU A 212 10.48 7.12 4.71
C GLU A 212 9.45 8.02 4.02
N VAL A 213 8.27 7.48 3.73
CA VAL A 213 7.08 8.26 3.40
C VAL A 213 6.01 8.04 4.46
N ARG A 214 5.56 9.11 5.11
CA ARG A 214 4.39 9.10 6.01
C ARG A 214 3.18 9.59 5.23
N PHE A 215 2.07 8.88 5.32
CA PHE A 215 0.80 9.24 4.70
C PHE A 215 -0.32 9.10 5.73
N ALA A 216 -0.97 10.19 6.11
CA ALA A 216 -2.02 10.18 7.12
C ALA A 216 -3.26 10.95 6.67
N TYR A 217 -4.41 10.54 7.22
CA TYR A 217 -5.70 11.20 7.00
C TYR A 217 -6.52 11.16 8.29
N GLY A 218 -6.90 12.34 8.78
CA GLY A 218 -7.69 12.52 10.01
C GLY A 218 -9.20 12.31 9.81
N GLY A 219 -9.59 11.27 9.07
CA GLY A 219 -11.00 10.98 8.79
C GLY A 219 -11.27 9.54 8.39
N ASP A 220 -12.54 9.25 8.13
CA ASP A 220 -13.01 7.91 7.79
C ASP A 220 -12.45 7.39 6.44
N PRO A 221 -11.97 6.12 6.35
CA PRO A 221 -11.44 5.55 5.12
C PRO A 221 -12.37 5.52 3.89
N TYR A 222 -13.69 5.47 4.07
CA TYR A 222 -14.65 5.57 2.96
C TYR A 222 -14.81 7.03 2.51
N VAL A 223 -14.79 7.99 3.44
CA VAL A 223 -14.73 9.43 3.11
C VAL A 223 -13.45 9.74 2.34
N PHE A 224 -12.30 9.23 2.78
CA PHE A 224 -11.04 9.34 2.04
C PHE A 224 -11.15 8.80 0.61
N THR A 225 -11.84 7.67 0.41
CA THR A 225 -12.06 7.11 -0.93
C THR A 225 -12.82 8.09 -1.84
N GLY A 226 -13.83 8.80 -1.32
CA GLY A 226 -14.51 9.87 -2.04
C GLY A 226 -13.62 11.09 -2.33
N VAL A 227 -12.81 11.52 -1.35
CA VAL A 227 -11.84 12.61 -1.51
C VAL A 227 -10.82 12.26 -2.59
N ALA A 228 -10.19 11.09 -2.52
CA ALA A 228 -9.16 10.65 -3.44
C ALA A 228 -9.69 10.46 -4.87
N LEU A 229 -10.90 9.90 -5.04
CA LEU A 229 -11.59 9.86 -6.33
C LEU A 229 -11.81 11.28 -6.91
N THR A 230 -12.24 12.22 -6.07
CA THR A 230 -12.50 13.61 -6.48
C THR A 230 -11.21 14.31 -6.89
N GLN A 231 -10.14 14.22 -6.09
CA GLN A 231 -8.86 14.83 -6.43
C GLN A 231 -8.22 14.18 -7.66
N ALA A 232 -8.35 12.86 -7.85
CA ALA A 232 -7.88 12.16 -9.05
C ALA A 232 -8.62 12.63 -10.32
N ALA A 233 -9.94 12.78 -10.26
CA ALA A 233 -10.73 13.34 -11.35
C ALA A 233 -10.33 14.79 -11.67
N LEU A 234 -10.04 15.60 -10.65
CA LEU A 234 -9.59 16.99 -10.83
C LEU A 234 -8.19 17.08 -11.45
N VAL A 235 -7.26 16.17 -11.17
CA VAL A 235 -5.98 16.07 -11.92
C VAL A 235 -6.26 15.77 -13.39
N LEU A 236 -7.09 14.76 -13.68
CA LEU A 236 -7.37 14.35 -15.06
C LEU A 236 -8.08 15.44 -15.88
N LEU A 237 -8.83 16.34 -15.24
CA LEU A 237 -9.49 17.47 -15.90
C LEU A 237 -8.55 18.68 -16.17
N GLN A 238 -7.34 18.72 -15.62
CA GLN A 238 -6.43 19.88 -15.75
C GLN A 238 -5.69 19.96 -17.10
N GLY A 239 -5.63 18.87 -17.88
CA GLY A 239 -5.00 18.84 -19.20
C GLY A 239 -4.24 17.55 -19.49
N ILE A 240 -3.41 17.55 -20.54
CA ILE A 240 -2.66 16.36 -20.98
C ILE A 240 -1.46 16.10 -20.06
N ILE A 241 -1.72 15.48 -18.93
CA ILE A 241 -0.70 14.92 -18.02
C ILE A 241 -0.15 13.56 -18.55
N PRO A 242 1.00 13.05 -18.03
CA PRO A 242 1.55 11.74 -18.40
C PRO A 242 0.56 10.57 -18.43
N ALA A 243 -0.40 10.53 -17.50
CA ALA A 243 -1.46 9.52 -17.48
C ALA A 243 -2.24 9.46 -18.81
N HIS A 244 -2.56 10.60 -19.42
CA HIS A 244 -3.29 10.66 -20.69
C HIS A 244 -2.48 10.08 -21.85
N ARG A 245 -1.16 10.30 -21.87
CA ARG A 245 -0.25 9.76 -22.89
C ARG A 245 -0.08 8.25 -22.78
N ARG A 246 -0.06 7.73 -21.55
CA ARG A 246 0.07 6.29 -21.25
C ARG A 246 -1.22 5.51 -21.54
N GLY A 247 -2.37 6.04 -21.15
CA GLY A 247 -3.69 5.44 -21.40
C GLY A 247 -3.94 4.08 -20.72
N GLY A 248 -5.08 3.45 -21.06
CA GLY A 248 -5.46 2.14 -20.54
C GLY A 248 -5.84 2.11 -19.05
N ILE A 249 -5.63 0.96 -18.38
CA ILE A 249 -5.93 0.80 -16.95
C ILE A 249 -4.76 1.34 -16.13
N LEU A 250 -4.97 2.50 -15.50
CA LEU A 250 -3.94 3.21 -14.74
C LEU A 250 -4.11 3.10 -13.23
N THR A 251 -3.04 3.38 -12.50
CA THR A 251 -2.89 3.31 -11.04
C THR A 251 -2.68 4.72 -10.43
N PRO A 252 -2.95 4.93 -9.12
CA PRO A 252 -2.71 6.20 -8.43
C PRO A 252 -1.33 6.83 -8.69
N ALA A 253 -0.27 6.02 -8.68
CA ALA A 253 1.10 6.43 -8.94
C ALA A 253 1.28 7.14 -10.29
N THR A 254 0.44 6.85 -11.29
CA THR A 254 0.53 7.48 -12.62
C THR A 254 -0.03 8.90 -12.71
N LEU A 255 -0.74 9.38 -11.68
CA LEU A 255 -1.10 10.79 -11.52
C LEU A 255 0.01 11.62 -10.87
N GLY A 256 1.03 10.96 -10.30
CA GLY A 256 2.27 11.56 -9.84
C GLY A 256 2.13 12.68 -8.81
N GLU A 257 3.09 13.61 -8.85
CA GLU A 257 3.21 14.70 -7.88
C GLU A 257 2.05 15.71 -7.93
N GLU A 258 1.35 15.85 -9.05
CA GLU A 258 0.16 16.69 -9.14
C GLU A 258 -0.97 16.17 -8.24
N PHE A 259 -1.17 14.84 -8.20
CA PHE A 259 -2.14 14.23 -7.31
C PHE A 259 -1.73 14.35 -5.84
N VAL A 260 -0.44 14.22 -5.52
CA VAL A 260 0.10 14.50 -4.18
C VAL A 260 -0.18 15.95 -3.78
N ALA A 261 0.09 16.91 -4.66
CA ALA A 261 -0.16 18.33 -4.41
C ALA A 261 -1.66 18.64 -4.20
N ARG A 262 -2.56 17.92 -4.89
CA ARG A 262 -4.02 18.01 -4.69
C ARG A 262 -4.49 17.37 -3.38
N LEU A 263 -3.94 16.20 -2.99
CA LEU A 263 -4.28 15.53 -1.73
C LEU A 263 -3.83 16.34 -0.51
N LYS A 264 -2.69 17.05 -0.62
CA LYS A 264 -2.17 17.95 0.44
C LYS A 264 -2.90 19.30 0.55
N GLN A 265 -3.92 19.58 -0.28
CA GLN A 265 -4.71 20.81 -0.12
C GLN A 265 -5.58 20.74 1.15
N PRO A 266 -5.86 21.89 1.82
CA PRO A 266 -6.65 21.91 3.06
C PRO A 266 -8.02 21.23 2.95
N GLU A 267 -8.66 21.28 1.78
CA GLU A 267 -9.98 20.68 1.53
C GLU A 267 -9.91 19.15 1.37
N ALA A 268 -8.75 18.61 1.02
CA ALA A 268 -8.50 17.17 0.93
C ALA A 268 -7.93 16.60 2.24
N GLY A 269 -7.20 17.41 3.01
CA GLY A 269 -6.81 17.10 4.40
C GLY A 269 -5.87 15.90 4.55
N VAL A 270 -5.06 15.58 3.53
CA VAL A 270 -4.11 14.46 3.57
C VAL A 270 -2.71 14.97 3.90
N GLU A 271 -2.13 14.42 4.95
CA GLU A 271 -0.75 14.68 5.36
C GLU A 271 0.17 13.70 4.62
N ILE A 272 1.16 14.22 3.88
CA ILE A 272 2.15 13.40 3.17
C ILE A 272 3.54 14.01 3.37
N GLU A 273 4.42 13.27 4.02
CA GLU A 273 5.81 13.64 4.32
C GLU A 273 6.77 12.65 3.65
N VAL A 274 7.91 13.13 3.16
CA VAL A 274 8.93 12.32 2.46
C VAL A 274 10.30 12.69 3.01
N GLU A 275 10.89 11.80 3.79
CA GLU A 275 12.15 12.03 4.52
C GLU A 275 13.22 11.04 4.07
N VAL A 276 14.47 11.48 4.03
CA VAL A 276 15.61 10.55 3.97
C VAL A 276 15.97 10.21 5.41
N LEU A 277 16.00 8.93 5.74
CA LEU A 277 16.52 8.50 7.04
C LEU A 277 18.04 8.55 6.97
N SER A 278 18.64 9.63 7.47
CA SER A 278 20.05 9.65 7.83
C SER A 278 20.26 8.64 8.96
N GLU A 279 21.38 7.91 8.95
CA GLU A 279 21.81 7.17 10.12
C GLU A 279 21.87 8.13 11.32
N GLN A 280 21.09 7.84 12.35
CA GLN A 280 21.27 8.48 13.64
C GLN A 280 22.61 8.03 14.18
N SER A 281 23.61 8.91 14.08
CA SER A 281 24.84 8.82 14.86
C SER A 281 24.54 9.16 16.32
N ASP A 282 23.74 8.30 16.95
CA ASP A 282 23.49 8.23 18.38
C ASP A 282 24.11 6.91 18.87
N ARG A 283 24.95 6.89 19.91
CA ARG A 283 25.68 7.98 20.59
C ARG A 283 26.85 7.32 21.34
N VAL A 284 27.89 8.10 21.69
CA VAL A 284 29.05 7.66 22.49
C VAL A 284 28.62 7.15 23.88
#